data_AF-A0A529HKY3-F1
#
_entry.id   AF-A0A529HKY3-F1
#
_cell.length_a   1.000
_cell.length_b   1.000
_cell.length_c   1.000
_cell.angle_alpha   90.00
_cell.angle_beta   90.00
_cell.angle_gamma   90.00
#
_symmetry.space_group_name_H-M   'P 1'
#
loop_
_entity.id
_entity.type
_entity.pdbx_description
1 polymer ?
#
loop_
_entity_poly.entity_id
_entity_poly.type
_entity_poly.pdbx_seq_one_letter_code
_entity_poly.pdbx_strand_id
1 'polypeptide(L)' 'HQQRAEFARRMAEREKTRHRSQLASEFGKRAREYEADASVIKRILESRRTQVTGNGAGGEEGKHKEGTD' A
#
# COMPACT_ATOMS: atom_id res chain seq x y z
N HIS A 1 -49.56 15.03 3.06
CA HIS A 1 -48.18 15.30 3.54
C HIS A 1 -47.46 14.07 4.12
N GLN A 2 -48.14 13.10 4.76
CA GLN A 2 -47.50 11.93 5.40
C GLN A 2 -46.74 10.99 4.42
N GLN A 3 -47.29 10.72 3.23
CA GLN A 3 -46.64 9.85 2.23
C GLN A 3 -45.29 10.38 1.72
N ARG A 4 -45.13 11.71 1.61
CA ARG A 4 -43.86 12.32 1.17
C ARG A 4 -42.76 12.18 2.23
N ALA A 5 -43.12 12.25 3.52
CA ALA A 5 -42.18 12.10 4.61
C ALA A 5 -41.63 10.67 4.71
N GLU A 6 -42.49 9.66 4.55
CA GLU A 6 -42.07 8.25 4.54
C GLU A 6 -41.21 7.93 3.31
N PHE A 7 -41.57 8.46 2.15
CA PHE A 7 -40.77 8.31 0.94
C PHE A 7 -39.38 8.94 1.09
N ALA A 8 -39.29 10.16 1.63
CA ALA A 8 -38.02 10.83 1.90
C ALA A 8 -37.15 10.03 2.88
N ARG A 9 -37.73 9.46 3.94
CA ARG A 9 -37.02 8.57 4.87
C ARG A 9 -36.47 7.33 4.18
N ARG A 10 -37.27 6.64 3.35
CA ARG A 10 -36.82 5.45 2.58
C ARG A 10 -35.70 5.78 1.61
N MET A 11 -35.77 6.93 0.94
CA MET A 11 -34.71 7.40 0.03
C MET A 11 -33.42 7.72 0.79
N ALA A 12 -33.51 8.40 1.94
CA ALA A 12 -32.35 8.69 2.78
C ALA A 12 -31.67 7.40 3.30
N GLU A 13 -32.43 6.41 3.74
CA GLU A 13 -31.87 5.13 4.19
C GLU A 13 -31.20 4.33 3.04
N ARG A 14 -31.79 4.36 1.84
CA ARG A 14 -31.16 3.77 0.65
C ARG A 14 -29.86 4.47 0.29
N GLU A 15 -29.83 5.79 0.35
CA GLU A 15 -28.64 6.59 0.03
C GLU A 15 -27.51 6.32 1.05
N LYS A 16 -27.83 6.31 2.35
CA LYS A 16 -26.87 5.91 3.41
C LYS A 16 -26.29 4.52 3.16
N THR A 17 -27.13 3.56 2.78
CA THR A 17 -26.69 2.19 2.51
C THR A 17 -25.77 2.13 1.28
N ARG A 18 -26.11 2.85 0.21
CA ARG A 18 -25.27 2.97 -0.99
C ARG A 18 -23.91 3.57 -0.68
N HIS A 19 -23.85 4.68 0.05
CA HIS A 19 -22.59 5.30 0.46
C HIS A 19 -21.71 4.34 1.27
N ARG A 20 -22.29 3.57 2.20
CA ARG A 20 -21.55 2.54 2.94
C ARG A 20 -20.98 1.46 2.03
N SER A 21 -21.76 0.97 1.06
CA SER A 21 -21.27 -0.05 0.13
C SER A 21 -20.17 0.45 -0.82
N GLN A 22 -20.27 1.71 -1.25
CA GLN A 22 -19.24 2.36 -2.07
C GLN A 22 -17.95 2.51 -1.28
N LEU A 23 -18.04 3.03 -0.06
CA LEU A 23 -16.89 3.21 0.82
C LEU A 23 -16.20 1.88 1.16
N ALA A 24 -16.97 0.81 1.42
CA ALA A 24 -16.42 -0.51 1.65
C ALA A 24 -15.70 -1.07 0.41
N SER A 25 -16.23 -0.79 -0.78
CA SER A 25 -15.60 -1.20 -2.05
C SER A 25 -14.28 -0.46 -2.29
N GLU A 26 -14.23 0.84 -1.99
CA GLU A 26 -13.01 1.64 -2.08
C GLU A 26 -11.93 1.17 -1.10
N PHE A 27 -12.31 0.88 0.15
CA PHE A 27 -11.37 0.31 1.13
C PHE A 27 -10.85 -1.05 0.69
N GLY A 28 -11.73 -1.91 0.16
CA GLY A 28 -11.31 -3.21 -0.38
C GLY A 28 -10.35 -3.09 -1.56
N LYS A 29 -10.53 -2.08 -2.42
CA LYS A 29 -9.58 -1.81 -3.53
C LYS A 29 -8.23 -1.35 -3.00
N ARG A 30 -8.21 -0.36 -2.10
CA ARG A 30 -6.96 0.16 -1.51
C ARG A 30 -6.20 -0.90 -0.71
N ALA A 31 -6.90 -1.76 0.01
CA ALA A 31 -6.28 -2.86 0.75
C ALA A 31 -5.50 -3.79 -0.17
N ARG A 32 -6.07 -4.14 -1.35
CA ARG A 32 -5.37 -4.96 -2.36
C ARG A 32 -4.16 -4.25 -2.96
N GLU A 33 -4.26 -2.94 -3.21
CA GLU A 33 -3.13 -2.14 -3.69
C GLU A 33 -1.99 -2.13 -2.67
N TYR A 34 -2.28 -1.90 -1.38
CA TYR A 34 -1.29 -1.94 -0.32
C TYR A 34 -0.69 -3.33 -0.09
N GLU A 35 -1.49 -4.39 -0.24
CA GLU A 35 -0.99 -5.77 -0.17
C GLU A 35 0.01 -6.07 -1.30
N ALA A 36 -0.30 -5.61 -2.52
CA ALA A 36 0.60 -5.74 -3.66
C ALA A 36 1.91 -4.96 -3.44
N ASP A 37 1.82 -3.71 -2.98
CA ASP A 37 2.98 -2.87 -2.66
C ASP A 37 3.85 -3.51 -1.57
N ALA A 38 3.23 -4.03 -0.51
CA ALA A 38 3.94 -4.71 0.57
C ALA A 38 4.70 -5.95 0.07
N SER A 39 4.11 -6.72 -0.85
CA SER A 39 4.76 -7.87 -1.48
C SER A 39 6.00 -7.46 -2.29
N VAL A 40 5.91 -6.36 -3.05
CA VAL A 40 7.06 -5.81 -3.80
C VAL A 40 8.16 -5.36 -2.86
N ILE A 41 7.83 -4.60 -1.81
CA ILE A 41 8.78 -4.14 -0.80
C ILE A 41 9.48 -5.33 -0.15
N LYS A 42 8.72 -6.36 0.25
CA LYS A 42 9.27 -7.57 0.86
C LYS A 42 10.28 -8.26 -0.07
N ARG A 43 9.95 -8.41 -1.36
CA ARG A 43 10.86 -8.99 -2.36
C ARG A 43 12.14 -8.17 -2.53
N ILE A 44 12.04 -6.83 -2.51
CA ILE A 44 13.22 -5.95 -2.59
C ILE A 44 14.10 -6.14 -1.35
N LEU A 45 13.52 -6.19 -0.16
CA LEU A 45 14.27 -6.38 1.09
C LEU A 45 14.93 -7.76 1.14
N GLU A 46 14.24 -8.81 0.70
CA GLU A 46 14.80 -10.16 0.59
C GLU A 46 15.96 -10.22 -0.40
N SER A 47 15.81 -9.60 -1.58
CA SER A 47 16.88 -9.50 -2.58
C SER A 47 18.11 -8.74 -2.06
N ARG A 48 17.89 -7.63 -1.33
CA ARG A 48 18.99 -6.90 -0.70
C ARG A 48 19.67 -7.72 0.38
N ARG A 49 18.91 -8.46 1.19
CA ARG A 49 19.47 -9.35 2.21
C ARG A 49 20.38 -10.40 1.59
N THR A 50 19.95 -11.05 0.50
CA THR A 50 20.77 -12.06 -0.18
C THR A 50 22.00 -11.47 -0.86
N GLN A 51 21.92 -10.25 -1.42
CA GLN A 51 23.09 -9.54 -1.95
C GLN A 51 24.09 -9.18 -0.85
N VAL A 52 23.64 -8.65 0.29
CA VAL A 52 24.53 -8.31 1.42
C VAL A 52 25.20 -9.56 1.99
N THR A 53 24.49 -10.68 2.08
CA THR A 53 25.10 -11.96 2.53
C THR A 53 25.92 -12.65 1.43
N GLY A 54 25.70 -12.34 0.15
CA GLY A 54 26.40 -12.90 -1.00
C GLY A 54 27.69 -12.15 -1.38
N ASN A 55 27.78 -10.86 -1.05
CA ASN A 55 28.99 -10.03 -1.22
C ASN A 55 29.90 -10.02 0.03
N GLY A 56 29.63 -10.87 1.01
CA GLY A 56 30.34 -10.94 2.29
C GLY A 56 31.38 -12.05 2.39
N ALA A 57 32.04 -12.43 1.29
CA ALA A 57 33.25 -13.26 1.34
C ALA A 57 34.33 -12.67 0.43
N GLY A 58 35.02 -11.63 0.93
CA GLY A 58 36.27 -11.12 0.34
C GLY A 58 36.09 -9.85 -0.49
N GLY A 59 36.50 -8.73 0.08
CA GLY A 59 36.58 -7.44 -0.59
C GLY A 59 37.16 -6.42 0.37
N GLU A 60 38.48 -6.52 0.54
CA GLU A 60 39.31 -5.81 1.50
C GLU A 60 39.02 -4.30 1.59
N GLU A 61 39.20 -3.80 2.81
CA GLU A 61 39.51 -2.41 3.12
C GLU A 61 40.75 -1.96 2.32
N GLY A 62 40.55 -1.47 1.09
CA GLY A 62 41.60 -1.03 0.19
C GLY A 62 41.55 0.48 -0.07
N LYS A 63 42.33 1.23 0.71
CA LYS A 63 42.67 2.64 0.50
C LYS A 63 43.02 2.96 -0.96
N HIS A 64 42.53 4.07 -1.52
CA HIS A 64 43.24 4.89 -2.53
C HIS A 64 42.61 6.29 -2.56
N LYS A 65 43.09 7.20 -1.69
CA LYS A 65 44.05 8.30 -1.95
C LYS A 65 43.43 9.53 -2.61
N GLU A 66 43.24 10.57 -1.79
CA GLU A 66 43.41 11.97 -2.19
C GLU A 66 44.70 12.11 -3.02
N GLY A 67 44.62 12.85 -4.12
CA GLY A 67 45.74 13.13 -5.00
C GLY A 67 45.42 14.32 -5.90
N THR A 68 45.87 15.47 -5.45
CA THR A 68 45.93 16.79 -6.09
C THR A 68 46.73 16.75 -7.41
N ASP A 69 46.19 17.33 -8.49
CA ASP A 69 46.78 18.42 -9.30
C ASP A 69 45.78 18.90 -10.37
#